data_AF-A0A7W1P2M5-F1
#
_entry.id   AF-A0A7W1P2M5-F1
#
_cell.length_a   1.000
_cell.length_b   1.000
_cell.length_c   1.000
_cell.angle_alpha   90.00
_cell.angle_beta   90.00
_cell.angle_gamma   90.00
#
_symmetry.space_group_name_H-M   'P 1'
#
loop_
_entity.id
_entity.type
_entity.pdbx_description
1 polymer ?
#
loop_
_entity_poly.entity_id
_entity_poly.type
_entity_poly.pdbx_seq_one_letter_code
_entity_poly.pdbx_strand_id
1 'polypeptide(L)'
;MAHHRTASPDGGDEQRHRLLRRSHRRFLQPYRRFLLEYFGPAIDYDPNAESDLPKGIKSEGRSRQHCHYGTCGNPPYLRIQDLKRIAPADVEWYREHYTAAQKGNYDLYVVFIERALKLLRGHGQLGFICPHRFFHLEYGEPIRELISRGRHLRHVVHFGNEQIFPGATNYVCLLFLSRDAAEFCRVVKSGKLKEWLATQAGQEGTFTARSITRQKWHFVVGAAAAPFERLENMPNKLGEVTDLFVGIQTDADDVFLLQKQREDEEYVWCSSEFTGQTHPFERTI
;
A
#
# COMPACT_ATOMS: atom_id res chain seq x y z
N MET A 1 9.03 48.58 34.60
CA MET A 1 8.72 48.14 33.23
C MET A 1 9.32 46.75 33.03
N ALA A 2 8.51 45.72 33.19
CA ALA A 2 8.94 44.32 33.09
C ALA A 2 8.71 43.83 31.65
N HIS A 3 9.76 43.39 30.97
CA HIS A 3 9.68 42.76 29.66
C HIS A 3 9.22 41.30 29.83
N HIS A 4 7.97 41.02 29.47
CA HIS A 4 7.50 39.65 29.26
C HIS A 4 8.09 39.10 27.95
N ARG A 5 8.94 38.07 28.06
CA ARG A 5 9.26 37.17 26.93
C ARG A 5 8.13 36.14 26.83
N THR A 6 7.40 36.17 25.73
CA THR A 6 6.51 35.09 25.31
C THR A 6 7.36 33.95 24.73
N ALA A 7 7.28 32.76 25.34
CA ALA A 7 7.88 31.55 24.81
C ALA A 7 7.07 31.08 23.59
N SER A 8 7.74 30.85 22.46
CA SER A 8 7.14 30.30 21.24
C SER A 8 6.92 28.77 21.38
N PRO A 9 5.86 28.17 20.78
CA PRO A 9 5.52 26.76 20.96
C PRO A 9 6.27 25.77 20.02
N ASP A 10 7.31 26.21 19.31
CA ASP A 10 7.91 25.49 18.17
C ASP A 10 8.84 24.29 18.51
N GLY A 11 9.09 24.01 19.79
CA GLY A 11 10.07 22.99 20.19
C GLY A 11 9.67 21.53 19.91
N GLY A 12 8.36 21.24 19.83
CA GLY A 12 7.83 19.88 19.69
C GLY A 12 7.84 19.32 18.26
N ASP A 13 7.62 20.18 17.27
CA ASP A 13 7.51 19.77 15.86
C ASP A 13 8.88 19.55 15.21
N GLU A 14 9.90 20.33 15.57
CA GLU A 14 11.27 20.10 15.09
C GLU A 14 11.83 18.75 15.53
N GLN A 15 11.49 18.30 16.75
CA GLN A 15 11.98 17.05 17.31
C GLN A 15 11.26 15.83 16.69
N ARG A 16 9.97 15.95 16.38
CA ARG A 16 9.19 14.97 15.58
C ARG A 16 9.71 14.88 14.13
N HIS A 17 9.99 16.01 13.49
CA HIS A 17 10.57 16.05 12.15
C HIS A 17 12.01 15.49 12.10
N ARG A 18 12.83 15.68 13.15
CA ARG A 18 14.18 15.09 13.23
C ARG A 18 14.17 13.58 13.39
N LEU A 19 13.23 13.03 14.16
CA LEU A 19 13.08 11.57 14.33
C LEU A 19 12.65 10.90 13.02
N LEU A 20 11.72 11.50 12.27
CA LEU A 20 11.34 11.05 10.93
C LEU A 20 12.50 11.12 9.93
N ARG A 21 13.33 12.18 9.98
CA ARG A 21 14.49 12.35 9.07
C ARG A 21 15.66 11.40 9.37
N ARG A 22 15.93 11.07 10.63
CA ARG A 22 17.03 10.17 11.02
C ARG A 22 16.76 8.71 10.71
N SER A 23 15.51 8.24 10.83
CA SER A 23 15.12 6.88 10.42
C SER A 23 15.04 6.71 8.90
N HIS A 24 14.61 7.75 8.17
CA HIS A 24 14.51 7.74 6.71
C HIS A 24 15.85 7.57 5.97
N ARG A 25 16.96 8.14 6.47
CA ARG A 25 18.23 8.17 5.72
C ARG A 25 18.93 6.81 5.56
N ARG A 26 18.75 5.89 6.53
CA ARG A 26 19.26 4.50 6.43
C ARG A 26 18.28 3.58 5.71
N PHE A 27 16.97 3.84 5.84
CA PHE A 27 15.93 3.09 5.12
C PHE A 27 15.94 3.38 3.62
N LEU A 28 16.24 4.60 3.17
CA LEU A 28 16.15 4.99 1.75
C LEU A 28 17.34 4.54 0.88
N GLN A 29 18.46 4.09 1.43
CA GLN A 29 19.65 3.72 0.64
C GLN A 29 19.41 2.49 -0.25
N PRO A 30 18.85 1.36 0.24
CA PRO A 30 18.44 0.24 -0.60
C PRO A 30 17.35 0.63 -1.61
N TYR A 31 16.39 1.47 -1.19
CA TYR A 31 15.28 1.91 -2.04
C TYR A 31 15.75 2.82 -3.16
N ARG A 32 16.66 3.76 -2.89
CA ARG A 32 17.21 4.67 -3.90
C ARG A 32 18.07 3.92 -4.90
N ARG A 33 18.86 2.94 -4.46
CA ARG A 33 19.65 2.08 -5.37
C ARG A 33 18.73 1.22 -6.24
N PHE A 34 17.73 0.58 -5.66
CA PHE A 34 16.72 -0.20 -6.39
C PHE A 34 15.93 0.69 -7.38
N LEU A 35 15.53 1.89 -6.95
CA LEU A 35 14.81 2.85 -7.79
C LEU A 35 15.69 3.36 -8.94
N LEU A 36 16.95 3.69 -8.68
CA LEU A 36 17.89 4.18 -9.69
C LEU A 36 18.32 3.10 -10.69
N GLU A 37 18.67 1.91 -10.21
CA GLU A 37 19.11 0.79 -11.06
C GLU A 37 17.97 0.26 -11.93
N TYR A 38 16.70 0.36 -11.49
CA TYR A 38 15.56 -0.25 -12.18
C TYR A 38 14.63 0.74 -12.89
N PHE A 39 14.35 1.91 -12.31
CA PHE A 39 13.50 2.92 -12.97
C PHE A 39 14.30 3.86 -13.85
N GLY A 40 15.60 4.07 -13.62
CA GLY A 40 16.44 4.94 -14.47
C GLY A 40 16.50 4.54 -15.95
N PRO A 41 16.52 3.23 -16.30
CA PRO A 41 16.41 2.79 -17.69
C PRO A 41 14.98 2.75 -18.24
N ALA A 42 13.97 2.67 -17.36
CA ALA A 42 12.57 2.44 -17.73
C ALA A 42 11.72 3.72 -17.76
N ILE A 43 12.18 4.79 -17.10
CA ILE A 43 11.52 6.08 -16.95
C ILE A 43 12.61 7.15 -16.94
N ASP A 44 12.42 8.24 -17.68
CA ASP A 44 13.31 9.41 -17.64
C ASP A 44 13.19 10.09 -16.25
N TYR A 45 14.04 9.67 -15.30
CA TYR A 45 13.96 9.96 -13.86
C TYR A 45 15.09 10.88 -13.39
N ASP A 46 14.75 12.02 -12.77
CA ASP A 46 15.71 12.89 -12.06
C ASP A 46 15.62 12.69 -10.53
N PRO A 47 16.62 12.06 -9.89
CA PRO A 47 16.65 11.79 -8.45
C PRO A 47 16.93 13.01 -7.56
N ASN A 48 17.15 14.20 -8.13
CA ASN A 48 17.48 15.42 -7.39
C ASN A 48 16.34 16.45 -7.35
N ALA A 49 15.16 16.13 -7.90
CA ALA A 49 13.98 16.99 -7.82
C ALA A 49 13.37 16.95 -6.39
N GLU A 50 13.81 17.85 -5.51
CA GLU A 50 13.27 18.03 -4.15
C GLU A 50 11.78 18.46 -4.11
N SER A 51 11.13 18.67 -5.26
CA SER A 51 9.70 19.00 -5.41
C SER A 51 8.74 17.81 -5.26
N ASP A 52 9.23 16.57 -5.32
CA ASP A 52 8.39 15.39 -5.56
C ASP A 52 8.01 14.61 -4.27
N LEU A 53 8.26 15.19 -3.10
CA LEU A 53 7.76 14.68 -1.82
C LEU A 53 6.69 15.63 -1.27
N PRO A 54 5.46 15.17 -0.98
CA PRO A 54 4.45 16.04 -0.40
C PRO A 54 4.86 16.42 1.02
N LYS A 55 5.02 17.73 1.23
CA LYS A 55 4.91 18.36 2.53
C LYS A 55 3.60 19.12 2.55
N GLY A 56 2.74 18.86 3.53
CA GLY A 56 1.70 19.81 3.88
C GLY A 56 2.39 21.09 4.37
N ILE A 57 2.23 22.19 3.64
CA ILE A 57 2.30 23.60 4.04
C ILE A 57 2.05 24.42 2.76
N LYS A 58 1.08 25.34 2.80
CA LYS A 58 0.90 26.36 1.76
C LYS A 58 2.07 27.33 1.78
N SER A 59 2.58 27.70 0.60
CA SER A 59 2.83 29.12 0.29
C SER A 59 2.64 29.37 -1.20
N GLU A 60 1.88 30.42 -1.47
CA GLU A 60 1.73 31.06 -2.76
C GLU A 60 3.07 31.56 -3.29
N GLY A 61 3.22 31.61 -4.62
CA GLY A 61 4.17 32.51 -5.26
C GLY A 61 5.26 31.88 -6.14
N ARG A 62 5.00 32.00 -7.45
CA ARG A 62 5.95 32.14 -8.57
C ARG A 62 6.80 30.94 -9.01
N SER A 63 6.36 30.39 -10.15
CA SER A 63 7.12 30.14 -11.38
C SER A 63 8.49 29.44 -11.27
N ARG A 64 8.50 28.15 -11.60
CA ARG A 64 9.31 27.58 -12.70
C ARG A 64 8.75 26.20 -13.09
N GLN A 65 8.35 26.08 -14.35
CA GLN A 65 7.93 24.83 -15.00
C GLN A 65 9.07 23.83 -14.99
N HIS A 66 9.05 22.87 -14.06
CA HIS A 66 9.79 21.62 -14.23
C HIS A 66 8.82 20.58 -14.82
N CYS A 67 9.14 20.14 -16.03
CA CYS A 67 8.36 19.21 -16.84
C CYS A 67 8.73 17.79 -16.44
N HIS A 68 7.84 17.05 -15.79
CA HIS A 68 8.11 15.66 -15.43
C HIS A 68 7.68 14.74 -16.58
N TYR A 69 8.64 14.26 -17.37
CA TYR A 69 8.47 13.15 -18.33
C TYR A 69 8.30 11.80 -17.62
N GLY A 70 8.73 11.70 -16.36
CA GLY A 70 8.42 10.58 -15.51
C GLY A 70 8.54 10.87 -14.01
N THR A 71 7.77 10.14 -13.20
CA THR A 71 7.81 10.17 -11.74
C THR A 71 8.10 8.76 -11.24
N CYS A 72 9.05 8.59 -10.33
CA CYS A 72 9.21 7.33 -9.61
C CYS A 72 9.34 7.53 -8.10
N GLY A 73 8.98 6.51 -7.32
CA GLY A 73 9.01 6.65 -5.87
C GLY A 73 8.46 5.48 -5.07
N ASN A 74 8.52 5.65 -3.75
CA ASN A 74 7.96 4.74 -2.77
C ASN A 74 6.93 5.51 -1.92
N PRO A 75 5.64 5.52 -2.30
CA PRO A 75 4.61 6.25 -1.57
C PRO A 75 4.47 5.76 -0.11
N PRO A 76 3.92 6.56 0.81
CA PRO A 76 3.82 6.18 2.22
C PRO A 76 2.82 5.04 2.46
N TYR A 77 3.21 4.05 3.27
CA TYR A 77 2.39 2.88 3.58
C TYR A 77 1.66 3.06 4.92
N LEU A 78 0.69 3.97 4.96
CA LEU A 78 -0.09 4.28 6.16
C LEU A 78 -1.55 3.87 5.97
N ARG A 79 -2.11 3.15 6.95
CA ARG A 79 -3.54 2.83 6.97
C ARG A 79 -4.35 4.08 7.31
N ILE A 80 -5.53 4.23 6.73
CA ILE A 80 -6.36 5.41 6.98
C ILE A 80 -6.79 5.55 8.45
N GLN A 81 -6.93 4.45 9.18
CA GLN A 81 -7.27 4.45 10.61
C GLN A 81 -6.18 5.16 11.44
N ASP A 82 -4.91 4.85 11.16
CA ASP A 82 -3.78 5.50 11.81
C ASP A 82 -3.69 6.98 11.41
N LEU A 83 -3.92 7.28 10.12
CA LEU A 83 -3.92 8.65 9.64
C LEU A 83 -5.04 9.48 10.29
N LYS A 84 -6.23 8.90 10.46
CA LYS A 84 -7.37 9.56 11.11
C LYS A 84 -7.07 9.93 12.57
N ARG A 85 -6.26 9.13 13.27
CA ARG A 85 -5.82 9.41 14.65
C ARG A 85 -4.85 10.60 14.73
N ILE A 86 -3.98 10.76 13.74
CA ILE A 86 -2.93 11.80 13.76
C ILE A 86 -3.30 13.07 12.99
N ALA A 87 -4.14 12.97 11.96
CA ALA A 87 -4.49 14.05 11.03
C ALA A 87 -5.90 13.85 10.43
N PRO A 88 -6.97 13.97 11.24
CA PRO A 88 -8.34 13.72 10.78
C PRO A 88 -8.81 14.69 9.67
N ALA A 89 -8.36 15.95 9.70
CA ALA A 89 -8.72 16.94 8.68
C ALA A 89 -8.19 16.55 7.28
N ASP A 90 -6.99 15.99 7.21
CA ASP A 90 -6.40 15.52 5.94
C ASP A 90 -7.21 14.37 5.36
N VAL A 91 -7.72 13.47 6.21
CA VAL A 91 -8.55 12.33 5.78
C VAL A 91 -9.83 12.79 5.09
N GLU A 92 -10.54 13.76 5.68
CA GLU A 92 -11.75 14.31 5.07
C GLU A 92 -11.42 15.07 3.77
N TRP A 93 -10.33 15.84 3.77
CA TRP A 93 -9.87 16.50 2.55
C TRP A 93 -9.56 15.49 1.43
N TYR A 94 -8.89 14.37 1.73
CA TYR A 94 -8.61 13.33 0.74
C TYR A 94 -9.89 12.71 0.17
N ARG A 95 -10.88 12.43 1.01
CA ARG A 95 -12.19 11.89 0.58
C ARG A 95 -12.90 12.80 -0.41
N GLU A 96 -12.85 14.11 -0.19
CA GLU A 96 -13.47 15.11 -1.06
C GLU A 96 -12.74 15.26 -2.41
N HIS A 97 -11.41 15.07 -2.43
CA HIS A 97 -10.56 15.45 -3.57
C HIS A 97 -10.03 14.27 -4.41
N TYR A 98 -10.10 13.04 -3.89
CA TYR A 98 -9.54 11.84 -4.54
C TYR A 98 -10.54 10.70 -4.61
N THR A 99 -10.73 10.17 -5.82
CA THR A 99 -11.59 9.01 -6.08
C THR A 99 -11.10 7.78 -5.32
N ALA A 100 -9.79 7.58 -5.24
CA ALA A 100 -9.14 6.49 -4.49
C ALA A 100 -9.45 6.51 -2.98
N ALA A 101 -9.86 7.66 -2.44
CA ALA A 101 -10.19 7.83 -1.02
C ALA A 101 -11.68 7.68 -0.71
N GLN A 102 -12.55 7.48 -1.71
CA GLN A 102 -14.01 7.51 -1.52
C GLN A 102 -14.59 6.24 -0.88
N LYS A 103 -13.86 5.11 -0.90
CA LYS A 103 -14.37 3.80 -0.46
C LYS A 103 -13.49 3.17 0.63
N GLY A 104 -14.14 2.80 1.74
CA GLY A 104 -13.60 1.89 2.76
C GLY A 104 -12.35 2.39 3.50
N ASN A 105 -11.67 1.44 4.15
CA ASN A 105 -10.42 1.67 4.88
C ASN A 105 -9.21 1.57 3.95
N TYR A 106 -9.04 2.57 3.09
CA TYR A 106 -7.93 2.60 2.13
C TYR A 106 -6.56 2.78 2.79
N ASP A 107 -5.50 2.43 2.06
CA ASP A 107 -4.12 2.75 2.43
C ASP A 107 -3.67 4.01 1.69
N LEU A 108 -2.98 4.94 2.36
CA LEU A 108 -2.67 6.28 1.84
C LEU A 108 -1.96 6.26 0.46
N TYR A 109 -1.17 5.23 0.16
CA TYR A 109 -0.47 5.12 -1.13
C TYR A 109 -1.41 5.13 -2.35
N VAL A 110 -2.68 4.74 -2.24
CA VAL A 110 -3.60 4.79 -3.40
C VAL A 110 -3.97 6.23 -3.79
N VAL A 111 -4.00 7.15 -2.81
CA VAL A 111 -4.17 8.59 -3.05
C VAL A 111 -2.95 9.15 -3.79
N PHE A 112 -1.75 8.66 -3.44
CA PHE A 112 -0.51 9.05 -4.12
C PHE A 112 -0.46 8.54 -5.56
N ILE A 113 -0.94 7.33 -5.84
CA ILE A 113 -1.05 6.80 -7.21
C ILE A 113 -1.96 7.72 -8.03
N GLU A 114 -3.15 8.06 -7.54
CA GLU A 114 -4.07 8.97 -8.23
C GLU A 114 -3.46 10.36 -8.43
N ARG A 115 -2.84 10.93 -7.39
CA ARG A 115 -2.20 12.25 -7.46
C ARG A 115 -1.08 12.27 -8.50
N ALA A 116 -0.20 11.28 -8.47
CA ALA A 116 0.91 11.20 -9.43
C ALA A 116 0.39 11.07 -10.87
N LEU A 117 -0.62 10.23 -11.09
CA LEU A 117 -1.24 10.06 -12.41
C LEU A 117 -1.94 11.34 -12.91
N LYS A 118 -2.55 12.14 -12.02
CA LYS A 118 -3.11 13.46 -12.34
C LYS A 118 -2.02 14.50 -12.70
N LEU A 119 -0.82 14.34 -12.17
CA LEU A 119 0.32 15.25 -12.42
C LEU A 119 1.12 14.91 -13.67
N LEU A 120 1.02 13.67 -14.18
CA LEU A 120 1.69 13.28 -15.42
C LEU A 120 1.22 14.16 -16.59
N ARG A 121 2.18 14.69 -17.35
CA ARG A 121 1.93 15.39 -18.62
C ARG A 121 1.91 14.40 -19.79
N GLY A 122 1.71 14.88 -21.02
CA GLY A 122 1.63 14.03 -22.22
C GLY A 122 2.80 13.04 -22.31
N HIS A 123 2.50 11.78 -22.62
CA HIS A 123 3.45 10.66 -22.64
C HIS A 123 4.16 10.33 -21.31
N GLY A 124 3.82 11.02 -20.22
CA GLY A 124 4.46 10.84 -18.93
C GLY A 124 4.27 9.43 -18.36
N GLN A 125 5.26 8.98 -17.59
CA GLN A 125 5.25 7.65 -16.96
C GLN A 125 5.40 7.73 -15.44
N LEU A 126 4.79 6.77 -14.75
CA LEU A 126 4.84 6.63 -13.30
C LEU A 126 5.43 5.27 -12.96
N GLY A 127 6.34 5.24 -12.00
CA GLY A 127 6.93 4.02 -11.49
C GLY A 127 6.98 3.97 -9.97
N PHE A 128 6.13 3.15 -9.35
CA PHE A 128 6.08 3.05 -7.88
C PHE A 128 6.45 1.67 -7.36
N ILE A 129 7.12 1.65 -6.21
CA ILE A 129 7.15 0.47 -5.34
C ILE A 129 6.04 0.64 -4.31
N CYS A 130 4.99 -0.17 -4.38
CA CYS A 130 3.86 -0.05 -3.45
C CYS A 130 3.26 -1.42 -3.10
N PRO A 131 2.52 -1.54 -1.97
CA PRO A 131 1.79 -2.74 -1.64
C PRO A 131 0.84 -3.10 -2.77
N HIS A 132 0.76 -4.39 -3.11
CA HIS A 132 -0.17 -4.86 -4.14
C HIS A 132 -1.55 -5.22 -3.57
N ARG A 133 -1.81 -4.90 -2.29
CA ARG A 133 -3.07 -5.22 -1.60
C ARG A 133 -4.29 -4.61 -2.30
N PHE A 134 -4.15 -3.42 -2.90
CA PHE A 134 -5.22 -2.80 -3.68
C PHE A 134 -5.61 -3.59 -4.94
N PHE A 135 -4.86 -4.61 -5.36
CA PHE A 135 -5.29 -5.50 -6.44
C PHE A 135 -6.51 -6.34 -6.02
N HIS A 136 -6.62 -6.70 -4.75
CA HIS A 136 -7.60 -7.69 -4.28
C HIS A 136 -8.59 -7.15 -3.23
N LEU A 137 -8.25 -6.07 -2.53
CA LEU A 137 -9.12 -5.51 -1.49
C LEU A 137 -10.20 -4.59 -2.07
N GLU A 138 -11.34 -4.54 -1.38
CA GLU A 138 -12.52 -3.76 -1.77
C GLU A 138 -12.23 -2.25 -1.85
N TYR A 139 -11.39 -1.72 -0.96
CA TYR A 139 -10.99 -0.31 -1.02
C TYR A 139 -10.24 0.03 -2.31
N GLY A 140 -9.63 -0.97 -2.97
CA GLY A 140 -8.85 -0.77 -4.18
C GLY A 140 -9.70 -0.55 -5.43
N GLU A 141 -11.02 -0.79 -5.39
CA GLU A 141 -11.89 -0.67 -6.55
C GLU A 141 -11.80 0.71 -7.24
N PRO A 142 -11.89 1.85 -6.53
CA PRO A 142 -11.89 3.16 -7.20
C PRO A 142 -10.56 3.45 -7.91
N ILE A 143 -9.43 3.04 -7.33
CA ILE A 143 -8.12 3.22 -7.99
C ILE A 143 -7.94 2.25 -9.17
N ARG A 144 -8.41 1.00 -9.06
CA ARG A 144 -8.43 0.06 -10.19
C ARG A 144 -9.32 0.57 -11.33
N GLU A 145 -10.46 1.15 -11.00
CA GLU A 145 -11.36 1.78 -11.98
C GLU A 145 -10.68 2.96 -12.69
N LEU A 146 -10.04 3.85 -11.94
CA LEU A 146 -9.32 4.99 -12.52
C LEU A 146 -8.21 4.52 -13.46
N ILE A 147 -7.39 3.55 -13.04
CA ILE A 147 -6.31 2.99 -13.86
C ILE A 147 -6.85 2.31 -15.12
N SER A 148 -7.92 1.51 -15.00
CA SER A 148 -8.50 0.76 -16.12
C SER A 148 -9.22 1.64 -17.12
N ARG A 149 -10.02 2.63 -16.67
CA ARG A 149 -10.74 3.57 -17.56
C ARG A 149 -9.79 4.34 -18.47
N GLY A 150 -8.65 4.77 -17.94
CA GLY A 150 -7.62 5.45 -18.74
C GLY A 150 -6.64 4.52 -19.45
N ARG A 151 -6.76 3.19 -19.26
CA ARG A 151 -5.81 2.18 -19.77
C ARG A 151 -4.36 2.53 -19.41
N HIS A 152 -4.16 3.00 -18.19
CA HIS A 152 -2.89 3.55 -17.73
C HIS A 152 -1.87 2.48 -17.36
N LEU A 153 -2.31 1.25 -17.05
CA LEU A 153 -1.43 0.18 -16.60
C LEU A 153 -0.53 -0.30 -17.75
N ARG A 154 0.79 -0.18 -17.56
CA ARG A 154 1.82 -0.59 -18.54
C ARG A 154 2.50 -1.87 -18.12
N HIS A 155 2.96 -1.90 -16.88
CA HIS A 155 3.79 -2.99 -16.41
C HIS A 155 3.63 -3.22 -14.91
N VAL A 156 3.67 -4.48 -14.50
CA VAL A 156 3.70 -4.88 -13.09
C VAL A 156 4.82 -5.89 -12.87
N VAL A 157 5.68 -5.64 -11.89
CA VAL A 157 6.56 -6.68 -11.33
C VAL A 157 6.01 -7.08 -9.98
N HIS A 158 5.56 -8.32 -9.87
CA HIS A 158 4.90 -8.84 -8.70
C HIS A 158 5.83 -9.77 -7.93
N PHE A 159 6.20 -9.36 -6.71
CA PHE A 159 7.17 -10.09 -5.88
C PHE A 159 6.58 -11.25 -5.08
N GLY A 160 5.28 -11.48 -5.19
CA GLY A 160 4.64 -12.62 -4.54
C GLY A 160 4.63 -12.41 -3.03
N ASN A 161 5.09 -13.42 -2.30
CA ASN A 161 5.25 -13.43 -0.85
C ASN A 161 6.68 -13.09 -0.40
N GLU A 162 7.54 -12.58 -1.29
CA GLU A 162 8.88 -12.14 -0.91
C GLU A 162 8.81 -10.85 -0.08
N GLN A 163 9.40 -10.87 1.12
CA GLN A 163 9.61 -9.67 1.92
C GLN A 163 10.85 -8.93 1.41
N ILE A 164 10.61 -7.90 0.59
CA ILE A 164 11.68 -7.11 -0.01
C ILE A 164 12.43 -6.26 1.03
N PHE A 165 11.73 -5.85 2.08
CA PHE A 165 12.26 -4.91 3.06
C PHE A 165 12.34 -5.54 4.45
N PRO A 166 13.52 -5.56 5.07
CA PRO A 166 13.70 -6.09 6.42
C PRO A 166 12.76 -5.39 7.42
N GLY A 167 11.96 -6.18 8.14
CA GLY A 167 11.03 -5.66 9.16
C GLY A 167 9.72 -5.08 8.61
N ALA A 168 9.50 -5.08 7.29
CA ALA A 168 8.21 -4.72 6.70
C ALA A 168 7.39 -5.97 6.40
N THR A 169 6.14 -5.98 6.83
CA THR A 169 5.20 -7.09 6.57
C THR A 169 4.42 -6.93 5.26
N ASN A 170 4.58 -5.79 4.57
CA ASN A 170 3.85 -5.51 3.34
C ASN A 170 4.47 -6.22 2.15
N TYR A 171 3.68 -7.04 1.45
CA TYR A 171 4.04 -7.52 0.13
C TYR A 171 3.82 -6.43 -0.92
N VAL A 172 4.87 -6.10 -1.67
CA VAL A 172 4.89 -5.00 -2.64
C VAL A 172 4.95 -5.50 -4.07
N CYS A 173 4.78 -4.58 -5.01
CA CYS A 173 5.01 -4.73 -6.43
C CYS A 173 5.71 -3.49 -6.97
N LEU A 174 6.29 -3.61 -8.16
CA LEU A 174 6.57 -2.45 -9.00
C LEU A 174 5.36 -2.21 -9.88
N LEU A 175 4.81 -1.01 -9.80
CA LEU A 175 3.65 -0.55 -10.54
C LEU A 175 4.10 0.51 -11.55
N PHE A 176 3.94 0.22 -12.83
CA PHE A 176 4.24 1.15 -13.90
C PHE A 176 2.96 1.59 -14.60
N LEU A 177 2.70 2.89 -14.55
CA LEU A 177 1.57 3.53 -15.25
C LEU A 177 2.09 4.51 -16.30
N SER A 178 1.28 4.83 -17.29
CA SER A 178 1.53 5.92 -18.24
C SER A 178 0.28 6.75 -18.43
N ARG A 179 0.46 8.05 -18.72
CA ARG A 179 -0.64 8.96 -19.07
C ARG A 179 -1.38 8.49 -20.32
N ASP A 180 -0.66 7.94 -21.29
CA ASP A 180 -1.25 7.46 -22.52
C ASP A 180 -1.95 6.13 -22.28
N ALA A 181 -2.98 5.85 -23.09
CA ALA A 181 -3.61 4.54 -23.08
C ALA A 181 -2.65 3.45 -23.58
N ALA A 182 -2.72 2.26 -23.00
CA ALA A 182 -2.08 1.05 -23.52
C ALA A 182 -3.13 0.10 -24.09
N GLU A 183 -2.72 -0.71 -25.06
CA GLU A 183 -3.49 -1.87 -25.49
C GLU A 183 -3.22 -3.09 -24.62
N PHE A 184 -2.02 -3.18 -24.06
CA PHE A 184 -1.56 -4.31 -23.28
C PHE A 184 -0.77 -3.89 -22.04
N CYS A 185 -0.85 -4.71 -21.01
CA CYS A 185 -0.03 -4.63 -19.81
C CYS A 185 0.86 -5.89 -19.71
N ARG A 186 2.15 -5.69 -19.50
CA ARG A 186 3.10 -6.78 -19.21
C ARG A 186 3.13 -7.04 -17.71
N VAL A 187 3.01 -8.29 -17.27
CA VAL A 187 3.17 -8.65 -15.86
C VAL A 187 4.27 -9.69 -15.72
N VAL A 188 5.17 -9.48 -14.75
CA VAL A 188 6.25 -10.39 -14.39
C VAL A 188 6.06 -10.84 -12.95
N LYS A 189 6.05 -12.15 -12.69
CA LYS A 189 6.21 -12.75 -11.37
C LYS A 189 7.69 -13.02 -11.15
N SER A 190 8.29 -12.34 -10.18
CA SER A 190 9.74 -12.39 -9.97
C SER A 190 10.26 -13.76 -9.52
N GLY A 191 9.41 -14.59 -8.92
CA GLY A 191 9.92 -15.72 -8.13
C GLY A 191 10.77 -15.18 -6.98
N LYS A 192 11.98 -15.72 -6.80
CA LYS A 192 12.91 -15.29 -5.75
C LYS A 192 13.52 -13.93 -6.06
N LEU A 193 13.47 -13.02 -5.09
CA LEU A 193 13.94 -11.64 -5.26
C LEU A 193 15.41 -11.54 -5.70
N LYS A 194 16.32 -12.32 -5.09
CA LYS A 194 17.76 -12.27 -5.40
C LYS A 194 18.06 -12.67 -6.84
N GLU A 195 17.42 -13.71 -7.33
CA GLU A 195 17.59 -14.21 -8.71
C GLU A 195 17.03 -13.20 -9.71
N TRP A 196 15.86 -12.64 -9.41
CA TRP A 196 15.25 -11.60 -10.24
C TRP A 196 16.07 -10.31 -10.27
N LEU A 197 16.65 -9.88 -9.14
CA LEU A 197 17.55 -8.71 -9.12
C LEU A 197 18.79 -8.89 -10.00
N ALA A 198 19.30 -10.12 -10.11
CA ALA A 198 20.48 -10.43 -10.93
C ALA A 198 20.16 -10.60 -12.42
N THR A 199 18.99 -11.13 -12.76
CA THR A 199 18.66 -11.56 -14.13
C THR A 199 17.55 -10.74 -14.78
N GLN A 200 16.73 -10.06 -13.98
CA GLN A 200 15.46 -9.44 -14.35
C GLN A 200 14.49 -10.41 -15.06
N ALA A 201 14.75 -11.71 -14.94
CA ALA A 201 13.95 -12.76 -15.55
C ALA A 201 12.96 -13.32 -14.53
N GLY A 202 11.73 -13.52 -14.97
CA GLY A 202 10.67 -14.13 -14.19
C GLY A 202 9.61 -14.70 -15.11
N GLN A 203 8.64 -15.40 -14.56
CA GLN A 203 7.49 -15.83 -15.35
C GLN A 203 6.70 -14.60 -15.77
N GLU A 204 6.43 -14.47 -17.06
CA GLU A 204 5.75 -13.30 -17.59
C GLU A 204 4.48 -13.65 -18.36
N GLY A 205 3.61 -12.66 -18.49
CA GLY A 205 2.40 -12.74 -19.28
C GLY A 205 1.97 -11.34 -19.73
N THR A 206 1.22 -11.32 -20.83
CA THR A 206 0.65 -10.09 -21.39
C THR A 206 -0.86 -10.12 -21.24
N PHE A 207 -1.42 -9.05 -20.71
CA PHE A 207 -2.85 -8.90 -20.49
C PHE A 207 -3.38 -7.78 -21.39
N THR A 208 -4.54 -7.97 -22.00
CA THR A 208 -5.19 -6.88 -22.74
C THR A 208 -5.66 -5.81 -21.75
N ALA A 209 -5.59 -4.53 -22.13
CA ALA A 209 -6.09 -3.46 -21.28
C ALA A 209 -7.61 -3.60 -21.00
N ARG A 210 -8.34 -4.34 -21.85
CA ARG A 210 -9.76 -4.64 -21.65
C ARG A 210 -10.02 -5.64 -20.53
N SER A 211 -9.09 -6.57 -20.27
CA SER A 211 -9.21 -7.51 -19.14
C SER A 211 -8.85 -6.87 -17.80
N ILE A 212 -8.21 -5.69 -17.80
CA ILE A 212 -7.92 -4.90 -16.60
C ILE A 212 -9.13 -4.00 -16.33
N THR A 213 -9.90 -4.31 -15.30
CA THR A 213 -11.15 -3.59 -14.98
C THR A 213 -11.14 -3.06 -13.54
N ARG A 214 -12.27 -2.52 -13.05
CA ARG A 214 -12.41 -2.17 -11.62
C ARG A 214 -12.42 -3.39 -10.68
N GLN A 215 -12.70 -4.58 -11.23
CA GLN A 215 -12.74 -5.82 -10.46
C GLN A 215 -11.34 -6.19 -9.92
N LYS A 216 -11.30 -7.17 -9.01
CA LYS A 216 -10.05 -7.63 -8.40
C LYS A 216 -9.09 -8.13 -9.50
N TRP A 217 -7.83 -7.72 -9.43
CA TRP A 217 -6.82 -8.10 -10.42
C TRP A 217 -6.11 -9.37 -10.00
N HIS A 218 -6.35 -10.46 -10.71
CA HIS A 218 -5.65 -11.72 -10.52
C HIS A 218 -4.64 -11.92 -11.64
N PHE A 219 -3.41 -11.45 -11.43
CA PHE A 219 -2.33 -11.67 -12.38
C PHE A 219 -1.75 -13.07 -12.23
N VAL A 220 -2.27 -14.01 -13.03
CA VAL A 220 -1.77 -15.39 -13.14
C VAL A 220 -0.99 -15.54 -14.44
N VAL A 221 0.24 -16.03 -14.35
CA VAL A 221 1.16 -16.21 -15.49
C VAL A 221 1.75 -17.62 -15.46
N GLY A 222 2.35 -18.04 -16.57
CA GLY A 222 2.97 -19.36 -16.68
C GLY A 222 1.96 -20.53 -16.64
N ALA A 223 2.41 -21.68 -16.14
CA ALA A 223 1.65 -22.93 -16.18
C ALA A 223 0.30 -22.89 -15.43
N ALA A 224 0.13 -21.97 -14.48
CA ALA A 224 -1.10 -21.82 -13.70
C ALA A 224 -2.19 -21.02 -14.42
N ALA A 225 -1.89 -20.31 -15.51
CA ALA A 225 -2.85 -19.42 -16.17
C ALA A 225 -4.05 -20.18 -16.73
N ALA A 226 -3.83 -21.25 -17.49
CA ALA A 226 -4.92 -22.02 -18.09
C ALA A 226 -5.82 -22.74 -17.06
N PRO A 227 -5.28 -23.41 -16.01
CA PRO A 227 -6.11 -23.91 -14.92
C PRO A 227 -6.92 -22.83 -14.20
N PHE A 228 -6.33 -21.65 -13.97
CA PHE A 228 -7.00 -20.55 -13.29
C PHE A 228 -8.18 -20.01 -14.11
N GLU A 229 -7.99 -19.79 -15.40
CA GLU A 229 -9.06 -19.33 -16.31
C GLU A 229 -10.23 -20.33 -16.36
N ARG A 230 -9.94 -21.63 -16.31
CA ARG A 230 -10.98 -22.67 -16.22
C ARG A 230 -11.80 -22.54 -14.93
N LEU A 231 -11.15 -22.29 -13.79
CA LEU A 231 -11.82 -22.09 -12.50
C LEU A 231 -12.65 -20.79 -12.50
N GLU A 232 -12.12 -19.72 -13.09
CA GLU A 232 -12.79 -18.43 -13.20
C GLU A 232 -14.04 -18.51 -14.09
N ASN A 233 -14.03 -19.35 -15.13
CA ASN A 233 -15.16 -19.59 -16.01
C ASN A 233 -16.09 -20.73 -15.58
N MET A 234 -15.87 -21.38 -14.43
CA MET A 234 -16.81 -22.38 -13.92
C MET A 234 -18.19 -21.76 -13.69
N PRO A 235 -19.28 -22.40 -14.17
CA PRO A 235 -20.63 -21.84 -14.10
C PRO A 235 -21.13 -21.74 -12.66
N ASN A 236 -20.81 -22.72 -11.81
CA ASN A 236 -21.23 -22.73 -10.42
C ASN A 236 -20.10 -22.23 -9.52
N LYS A 237 -20.38 -21.23 -8.70
CA LYS A 237 -19.45 -20.71 -7.68
C LYS A 237 -19.78 -21.27 -6.31
N LEU A 238 -18.79 -21.38 -5.44
CA LEU A 238 -19.00 -21.91 -4.08
C LEU A 238 -20.06 -21.11 -3.30
N GLY A 239 -20.06 -19.79 -3.45
CA GLY A 239 -21.06 -18.92 -2.83
C GLY A 239 -22.48 -19.06 -3.37
N GLU A 240 -22.71 -19.81 -4.46
CA GLU A 240 -24.04 -20.15 -4.97
C GLU A 240 -24.56 -21.48 -4.38
N VAL A 241 -23.65 -22.31 -3.86
CA VAL A 241 -23.98 -23.64 -3.31
C VAL A 241 -24.19 -23.59 -1.80
N THR A 242 -23.50 -22.67 -1.11
CA THR A 242 -23.58 -22.55 0.35
C THR A 242 -23.36 -21.11 0.78
N ASP A 243 -23.98 -20.75 1.91
CA ASP A 243 -23.68 -19.51 2.61
C ASP A 243 -22.29 -19.60 3.23
N LEU A 244 -21.46 -18.61 2.92
CA LEU A 244 -20.16 -18.42 3.54
C LEU A 244 -20.34 -17.43 4.69
N PHE A 245 -20.25 -17.91 5.92
CA PHE A 245 -20.30 -17.07 7.10
C PHE A 245 -18.93 -17.02 7.79
N VAL A 246 -18.60 -15.87 8.35
CA VAL A 246 -17.48 -15.75 9.30
C VAL A 246 -17.98 -16.22 10.67
N GLY A 247 -17.09 -16.81 11.47
CA GLY A 247 -17.39 -17.13 12.86
C GLY A 247 -17.71 -15.87 13.69
N ILE A 248 -18.08 -16.06 14.96
CA ILE A 248 -18.38 -14.96 15.87
C ILE A 248 -17.16 -14.04 16.00
N GLN A 249 -17.32 -12.77 15.64
CA GLN A 249 -16.31 -11.72 15.82
C GLN A 249 -16.76 -10.87 17.01
N THR A 250 -16.20 -11.14 18.20
CA THR A 250 -16.61 -10.46 19.43
C THR A 250 -16.02 -9.05 19.54
N ASP A 251 -14.86 -8.80 18.89
CA ASP A 251 -14.06 -7.57 19.00
C ASP A 251 -13.83 -7.13 20.47
N ALA A 252 -13.94 -8.09 21.39
CA ALA A 252 -13.88 -7.92 22.84
C ALA A 252 -12.68 -8.70 23.38
N ASP A 253 -11.51 -8.38 22.82
CA ASP A 253 -10.24 -9.01 23.16
C ASP A 253 -10.00 -8.94 24.67
N ASP A 254 -10.26 -7.80 25.31
CA ASP A 254 -10.11 -7.60 26.76
C ASP A 254 -10.95 -8.59 27.62
N VAL A 255 -12.03 -9.12 27.04
CA VAL A 255 -12.94 -10.07 27.69
C VAL A 255 -12.50 -11.52 27.40
N PHE A 256 -12.23 -11.84 26.14
CA PHE A 256 -12.08 -13.22 25.69
C PHE A 256 -10.63 -13.68 25.51
N LEU A 257 -9.67 -12.76 25.40
CA LEU A 257 -8.25 -13.09 25.44
C LEU A 257 -7.76 -13.10 26.88
N LEU A 258 -7.60 -14.31 27.42
CA LEU A 258 -7.22 -14.51 28.80
C LEU A 258 -5.72 -14.81 28.91
N GLN A 259 -5.05 -14.19 29.88
CA GLN A 259 -3.66 -14.48 30.20
C GLN A 259 -3.59 -15.57 31.26
N LYS A 260 -2.95 -16.70 30.94
CA LYS A 260 -2.73 -17.79 31.90
C LYS A 260 -1.79 -17.33 33.01
N GLN A 261 -2.23 -17.47 34.26
CA GLN A 261 -1.46 -17.08 35.44
C GLN A 261 -0.83 -18.30 36.11
N ARG A 262 -1.64 -19.33 36.37
CA ARG A 262 -1.22 -20.58 37.00
C ARG A 262 -2.09 -21.74 36.54
N GLU A 263 -1.63 -22.94 36.80
CA GLU A 263 -2.35 -24.18 36.50
C GLU A 263 -2.06 -25.20 37.59
N ASP A 264 -3.07 -25.99 37.93
CA ASP A 264 -2.99 -27.14 38.82
C ASP A 264 -3.59 -28.39 38.13
N GLU A 265 -3.85 -29.46 38.91
CA GLU A 265 -4.36 -30.72 38.36
C GLU A 265 -5.81 -30.60 37.86
N GLU A 266 -6.60 -29.67 38.41
CA GLU A 266 -8.04 -29.54 38.15
C GLU A 266 -8.38 -28.29 37.34
N TYR A 267 -7.63 -27.20 37.53
CA TYR A 267 -7.94 -25.88 36.97
C TYR A 267 -6.75 -25.19 36.29
N VAL A 268 -7.07 -24.45 35.22
CA VAL A 268 -6.24 -23.39 34.66
C VAL A 268 -6.80 -22.05 35.10
N TRP A 269 -5.97 -21.22 35.75
CA TRP A 269 -6.37 -19.90 36.22
C TRP A 269 -5.92 -18.84 35.22
N CYS A 270 -6.88 -18.11 34.67
CA CYS A 270 -6.62 -17.08 33.66
C CYS A 270 -7.18 -15.72 34.08
N SER A 271 -6.48 -14.64 33.75
CA SER A 271 -6.93 -13.27 33.99
C SER A 271 -7.50 -12.63 32.74
N SER A 272 -8.62 -11.92 32.89
CA SER A 272 -9.21 -11.05 31.84
C SER A 272 -8.90 -9.59 32.15
N GLU A 273 -8.48 -8.82 31.14
CA GLU A 273 -8.24 -7.37 31.28
C GLU A 273 -9.52 -6.62 31.62
N PHE A 274 -10.66 -7.03 31.03
CA PHE A 274 -11.96 -6.41 31.28
C PHE A 274 -12.41 -6.54 32.74
N THR A 275 -12.29 -7.74 33.32
CA THR A 275 -12.75 -7.96 34.71
C THR A 275 -11.70 -7.54 35.74
N GLY A 276 -10.43 -7.43 35.35
CA GLY A 276 -9.30 -7.22 36.27
C GLY A 276 -9.12 -8.34 37.29
N GLN A 277 -9.77 -9.49 37.07
CA GLN A 277 -9.82 -10.62 38.00
C GLN A 277 -9.30 -11.91 37.34
N THR A 278 -8.95 -12.88 38.18
CA THR A 278 -8.54 -14.22 37.75
C THR A 278 -9.71 -15.18 37.92
N HIS A 279 -10.01 -15.94 36.87
CA HIS A 279 -11.11 -16.90 36.84
C HIS A 279 -10.56 -18.32 36.64
N PRO A 280 -11.09 -19.33 37.35
CA PRO A 280 -10.72 -20.72 37.14
C PRO A 280 -11.45 -21.30 35.92
N PHE A 281 -10.73 -22.07 35.11
CA PHE A 281 -11.26 -22.86 34.00
C PHE A 281 -10.92 -24.32 34.24
N GLU A 282 -11.92 -25.19 34.20
CA GLU A 282 -11.70 -26.63 34.35
C GLU A 282 -10.76 -27.13 33.25
N ARG A 283 -9.78 -27.95 33.62
CA ARG A 283 -9.02 -28.72 32.64
C ARG A 283 -9.96 -29.75 32.03
N THR A 284 -10.20 -29.64 30.73
CA THR A 284 -10.84 -30.74 30.01
C THR A 284 -9.96 -31.98 30.14
N ILE A 285 -10.56 -33.10 30.54
CA ILE A 285 -9.93 -34.43 30.71
C ILE A 285 -9.26 -34.89 29.41
#